data_AF-A0A420YWJ8-F1
#
_entry.id   AF-A0A420YWJ8-F1
#
_cell.length_a   1.000
_cell.length_b   1.000
_cell.length_c   1.000
_cell.angle_alpha   90.00
_cell.angle_beta   90.00
_cell.angle_gamma   90.00
#
_symmetry.space_group_name_H-M   'P 1'
#
loop_
_entity.id
_entity.type
_entity.pdbx_description
1 polymer ?
#
loop_
_entity_poly.entity_id
_entity_poly.type
_entity_poly.pdbx_seq_one_letter_code
_entity_poly.pdbx_strand_id
1 'polypeptide(L)'
;YALYTQIAGLLMMEGWELGNAASYELERIDSSHEAYMLTTKVELASINEAWGVIGIAEQTLHAYIHTALVNYVGKNELTGKNYTSTSLGEGRYMLVVE
;
A
#
# COMPACT_ATOMS: atom_id res chain seq x y z
N TYR A 1 0.30 6.33 13.47
CA TYR A 1 -0.41 7.58 13.07
C TYR A 1 0.50 8.54 12.31
N ALA A 2 1.62 9.02 12.86
CA ALA A 2 2.52 9.96 12.17
C ALA A 2 3.07 9.46 10.81
N LEU A 3 3.53 8.20 10.76
CA LEU A 3 4.03 7.58 9.53
C LEU A 3 2.94 7.47 8.46
N TYR A 4 1.70 7.14 8.85
CA TYR A 4 0.56 7.08 7.93
C TYR A 4 0.22 8.45 7.35
N THR A 5 0.23 9.52 8.15
CA THR A 5 -0.01 10.89 7.66
C THR A 5 1.11 11.35 6.72
N GLN A 6 2.36 11.00 7.01
CA GLN A 6 3.50 11.28 6.14
C GLN A 6 3.37 10.52 4.80
N ILE A 7 3.03 9.23 4.86
CA ILE A 7 2.84 8.37 3.67
C ILE A 7 1.59 8.78 2.86
N ALA A 8 0.51 9.19 3.49
CA ALA A 8 -0.67 9.72 2.79
C ALA A 8 -0.39 11.07 2.14
N GLY A 9 0.41 11.93 2.79
CA GLY A 9 0.95 13.15 2.20
C GLY A 9 1.86 12.87 1.01
N LEU A 10 2.73 11.86 1.12
CA LEU A 10 3.58 11.34 0.04
C LEU A 10 2.75 10.89 -1.17
N LEU A 11 1.74 10.05 -0.95
CA LEU A 11 0.84 9.58 -2.02
C LEU A 11 0.06 10.70 -2.69
N MET A 12 -0.35 11.73 -1.94
CA MET A 12 -1.03 12.89 -2.51
C MET A 12 -0.11 13.73 -3.42
N MET A 13 1.21 13.75 -3.15
CA MET A 13 2.20 14.39 -4.03
C MET A 13 2.51 13.53 -5.27
N GLU A 14 2.57 12.20 -5.13
CA GLU A 14 2.83 11.27 -6.24
C GLU A 14 1.62 11.05 -7.17
N GLY A 15 0.40 11.24 -6.67
CA GLY A 15 -0.84 10.86 -7.36
C GLY A 15 -1.22 11.69 -8.58
N TRP A 16 -0.39 12.64 -9.01
CA TRP A 16 -0.76 13.60 -10.08
C TRP A 16 0.32 13.80 -11.14
N GLU A 17 1.38 12.98 -11.16
CA GLU A 17 2.27 12.91 -12.32
C GLU A 17 1.79 11.85 -13.32
N LEU A 18 1.90 12.19 -14.61
CA LEU A 18 1.43 11.37 -15.72
C LEU A 18 2.19 10.03 -15.77
N GLY A 19 1.53 8.94 -15.38
CA GLY A 19 2.06 7.58 -15.50
C GLY A 19 2.37 6.87 -14.18
N ASN A 20 2.21 7.52 -13.03
CA ASN A 20 2.29 6.84 -11.74
C ASN A 20 0.91 6.25 -11.36
N ALA A 21 0.88 4.99 -10.96
CA ALA A 21 -0.35 4.28 -10.61
C ALA A 21 -0.12 3.30 -9.46
N ALA A 22 -1.11 3.23 -8.58
CA ALA A 22 -1.18 2.26 -7.50
C ALA A 22 -2.53 1.55 -7.58
N SER A 23 -2.51 0.23 -7.64
CA SER A 23 -3.72 -0.60 -7.74
C SER A 23 -3.66 -1.78 -6.78
N TYR A 24 -4.81 -2.33 -6.47
CA TYR A 24 -4.92 -3.48 -5.59
C TYR A 24 -6.03 -4.43 -6.04
N GLU A 25 -5.88 -5.69 -5.66
CA GLU A 25 -6.87 -6.75 -5.76
C GLU A 25 -6.98 -7.44 -4.40
N LEU A 26 -8.20 -7.64 -3.94
CA LEU A 26 -8.50 -8.25 -2.64
C LEU A 26 -9.36 -9.50 -2.85
N GLU A 27 -8.84 -10.66 -2.48
CA GLU A 27 -9.51 -11.94 -2.61
C GLU A 27 -9.74 -12.58 -1.25
N ARG A 28 -10.89 -13.20 -1.03
CA ARG A 28 -11.16 -13.95 0.20
C ARG A 28 -10.59 -15.36 0.08
N ILE A 29 -9.74 -15.76 1.02
CA ILE A 29 -9.07 -17.07 1.03
C ILE A 29 -9.84 -18.08 1.88
N ASP A 30 -10.36 -17.63 3.03
CA ASP A 30 -11.09 -18.49 3.96
C ASP A 30 -12.32 -17.77 4.51
N SER A 31 -13.48 -18.41 4.38
CA SER A 31 -14.72 -17.91 4.93
C SER A 31 -14.85 -18.07 6.44
N SER A 32 -14.16 -19.04 7.02
CA SER A 32 -14.24 -19.38 8.45
C SER A 32 -13.39 -18.49 9.35
N HIS A 33 -12.25 -18.01 8.85
CA HIS A 33 -11.31 -17.15 9.60
C HIS A 33 -11.22 -15.72 9.08
N GLU A 34 -12.12 -15.32 8.16
CA GLU A 34 -12.09 -13.99 7.52
C GLU A 34 -10.69 -13.57 7.05
N ALA A 35 -10.02 -14.48 6.34
CA ALA A 35 -8.69 -14.25 5.78
C ALA A 35 -8.78 -13.81 4.31
N TYR A 36 -7.96 -12.82 3.95
CA TYR A 36 -7.92 -12.22 2.61
C TYR A 36 -6.49 -12.18 2.06
N MET A 37 -6.36 -12.40 0.75
CA MET A 37 -5.15 -12.16 -0.01
C MET A 37 -5.27 -10.77 -0.63
N LEU A 38 -4.34 -9.90 -0.31
CA LEU A 38 -4.20 -8.59 -0.90
C LEU A 38 -2.99 -8.60 -1.84
N THR A 39 -3.23 -8.43 -3.13
CA THR A 39 -2.19 -8.22 -4.13
C THR A 39 -2.17 -6.74 -4.49
N THR A 40 -1.00 -6.11 -4.42
CA THR A 40 -0.81 -4.70 -4.73
C THR A 40 0.17 -4.53 -5.88
N LYS A 41 -0.10 -3.58 -6.76
CA LYS A 41 0.76 -3.25 -7.90
C LYS A 41 1.03 -1.75 -7.91
N VAL A 42 2.31 -1.41 -7.97
CA VAL A 42 2.80 -0.04 -7.97
C VAL A 42 3.63 0.16 -9.24
N GLU A 43 3.21 1.10 -10.06
CA GLU A 43 3.90 1.52 -11.28
C GLU A 43 4.32 2.98 -11.10
N LEU A 44 5.63 3.24 -11.09
CA LEU A 44 6.19 4.59 -11.02
C LEU A 44 6.91 4.87 -12.34
N ALA A 45 6.21 5.48 -13.30
CA ALA A 45 6.78 5.83 -14.60
C ALA A 45 7.66 7.10 -14.54
N SER A 46 7.35 8.01 -13.62
CA SER A 46 8.20 9.16 -13.30
C SER A 46 8.44 9.21 -11.80
N ILE A 47 9.68 8.95 -11.39
CA ILE A 47 10.13 9.26 -10.03
C ILE A 47 10.68 10.67 -10.11
N ASN A 48 9.95 11.63 -9.56
CA ASN A 48 10.35 13.03 -9.58
C ASN A 48 11.81 13.18 -9.07
N GLU A 49 12.62 13.99 -9.76
CA GLU A 49 13.99 14.34 -9.33
C GLU A 49 14.04 14.76 -7.86
N ALA A 50 12.97 15.37 -7.34
CA ALA A 50 12.82 15.73 -5.94
C ALA A 50 13.08 14.57 -4.97
N TRP A 51 12.69 13.32 -5.28
CA TRP A 51 12.98 12.15 -4.44
C TRP A 51 14.46 11.81 -4.40
N GLY A 52 15.12 11.88 -5.56
CA GLY A 52 16.57 11.74 -5.65
C GLY A 52 17.30 12.84 -4.89
N VAL A 53 16.80 14.08 -4.95
CA VAL A 53 17.34 15.25 -4.24
C VAL A 53 17.24 15.09 -2.72
N ILE A 54 16.15 14.51 -2.21
CA ILE A 54 15.99 14.23 -0.77
C ILE A 54 16.56 12.87 -0.34
N GLY A 55 17.19 12.13 -1.26
CA GLY A 55 17.93 10.89 -0.98
C GLY A 55 17.06 9.67 -0.68
N ILE A 56 15.78 9.66 -1.10
CA ILE A 56 14.93 8.48 -0.96
C ILE A 56 15.13 7.57 -2.18
N ALA A 57 15.60 6.35 -1.94
CA ALA A 57 15.69 5.34 -2.98
C ALA A 57 14.30 4.90 -3.46
N GLU A 58 14.18 4.63 -4.76
CA GLU A 58 12.96 4.11 -5.42
C GLU A 58 12.35 2.91 -4.68
N GLN A 59 13.19 1.97 -4.24
CA GLN A 59 12.76 0.77 -3.52
C GLN A 59 12.03 1.12 -2.21
N THR A 60 12.51 2.16 -1.52
CA THR A 60 11.89 2.67 -0.29
C THR A 60 10.55 3.32 -0.58
N LEU A 61 10.45 4.07 -1.69
CA LEU A 61 9.20 4.68 -2.13
C LEU A 61 8.15 3.61 -2.47
N HIS A 62 8.53 2.57 -3.22
CA HIS A 62 7.67 1.41 -3.47
C HIS A 62 7.16 0.78 -2.17
N ALA A 63 8.06 0.51 -1.21
CA ALA A 63 7.68 -0.08 0.07
C ALA A 63 6.67 0.79 0.85
N TYR A 64 6.83 2.11 0.81
CA TYR A 64 5.87 3.04 1.44
C TYR A 64 4.51 3.02 0.76
N ILE A 65 4.46 3.01 -0.57
CA ILE A 65 3.21 2.95 -1.33
C ILE A 65 2.46 1.64 -1.05
N HIS A 66 3.18 0.51 -1.04
CA HIS A 66 2.57 -0.77 -0.68
C HIS A 66 1.99 -0.76 0.74
N THR A 67 2.74 -0.22 1.72
CA THR A 67 2.26 -0.08 3.11
C THR A 67 1.02 0.80 3.19
N ALA A 68 0.96 1.86 2.39
CA ALA A 68 -0.18 2.75 2.34
C ALA A 68 -1.42 2.06 1.79
N LEU A 69 -1.28 1.29 0.69
CA LEU A 69 -2.35 0.51 0.08
C LEU A 69 -2.91 -0.52 1.06
N VAL A 70 -2.05 -1.26 1.77
CA VAL A 70 -2.47 -2.21 2.81
C VAL A 70 -3.34 -1.53 3.86
N ASN A 71 -2.89 -0.38 4.37
CA ASN A 71 -3.64 0.38 5.36
C ASN A 71 -4.96 0.94 4.81
N TYR A 72 -4.94 1.43 3.57
CA TYR A 72 -6.14 1.93 2.88
C TYR A 72 -7.17 0.81 2.72
N VAL A 73 -6.78 -0.35 2.21
CA VAL A 73 -7.66 -1.51 2.01
C VAL A 73 -8.20 -2.00 3.34
N GLY A 74 -7.34 -2.18 4.34
CA GLY A 74 -7.79 -2.60 5.66
C GLY A 74 -8.74 -1.60 6.33
N LYS A 75 -8.59 -0.29 6.08
CA LYS A 75 -9.49 0.73 6.62
C LYS A 75 -10.83 0.83 5.89
N ASN A 76 -10.84 0.69 4.56
CA ASN A 76 -12.03 0.93 3.73
C ASN A 76 -12.78 -0.36 3.36
N GLU A 77 -12.08 -1.42 2.99
CA GLU A 77 -12.69 -2.70 2.58
C GLU A 77 -12.99 -3.59 3.79
N LEU A 78 -12.16 -3.53 4.84
CA LEU A 78 -12.36 -4.27 6.11
C LEU A 78 -12.92 -3.36 7.22
N THR A 79 -13.72 -2.35 6.84
CA THR A 79 -14.21 -1.30 7.76
C THR A 79 -14.80 -1.87 9.05
N GLY A 80 -14.37 -1.32 10.18
CA GLY A 80 -14.90 -1.67 11.50
C GLY A 80 -14.32 -2.95 12.12
N LYS A 81 -13.38 -3.60 11.45
CA LYS A 81 -12.71 -4.81 11.92
C LYS A 81 -11.25 -4.53 12.25
N ASN A 82 -10.75 -5.13 13.32
CA ASN A 82 -9.32 -5.18 13.56
C ASN A 82 -8.73 -6.21 12.59
N TYR A 83 -7.54 -5.93 12.06
CA TYR A 83 -6.87 -6.87 11.19
C TYR A 83 -5.37 -6.83 11.43
N THR A 84 -4.74 -7.97 11.22
CA THR A 84 -3.30 -8.09 11.10
C THR A 84 -2.92 -8.25 9.64
N SER A 85 -1.79 -7.67 9.24
CA SER A 85 -1.25 -7.81 7.89
C SER A 85 0.13 -8.46 7.96
N THR A 86 0.34 -9.47 7.11
CA THR A 86 1.62 -10.15 6.95
C THR A 86 2.07 -10.01 5.51
N SER A 87 3.27 -9.46 5.29
CA SER A 87 3.87 -9.40 3.96
C SER A 87 4.33 -10.80 3.53
N LEU A 88 3.98 -11.17 2.31
CA LEU A 88 4.43 -12.41 1.65
C LEU A 88 5.53 -12.14 0.60
N GLY A 89 5.90 -10.87 0.40
CA GLY A 89 6.84 -10.42 -0.64
C GLY A 89 6.14 -9.96 -1.92
N GLU A 90 6.87 -9.21 -2.77
CA GLU A 90 6.43 -8.78 -4.11
C GLU A 90 5.04 -8.10 -4.16
N GLY A 91 4.71 -7.26 -3.16
CA GLY A 91 3.42 -6.58 -3.11
C GLY A 91 2.24 -7.48 -2.71
N ARG A 92 2.50 -8.69 -2.21
CA ARG A 92 1.48 -9.62 -1.72
C ARG A 92 1.41 -9.61 -0.20
N TYR A 93 0.19 -9.60 0.32
CA TYR A 93 -0.10 -9.51 1.74
C TYR A 93 -1.22 -10.45 2.12
N MET A 94 -1.12 -11.06 3.29
CA MET A 94 -2.22 -11.75 3.92
C MET A 94 -2.83 -10.83 4.99
N LEU A 95 -4.13 -10.59 4.89
CA LEU A 95 -4.89 -9.84 5.88
C LEU A 95 -5.78 -10.82 6.65
N VAL A 96 -5.67 -10.84 7.98
CA VAL A 96 -6.49 -11.68 8.85
C VAL A 96 -7.27 -10.78 9.78
N VAL A 97 -8.59 -10.87 9.74
CA VAL A 97 -9.47 -10.16 10.68
C VAL A 97 -9.45 -10.85 12.04
N GLU A 98 -9.37 -10.05 13.11
CA GLU A 98 -9.45 -10.52 14.51
C GLU A 98 -10.86 -10.46 15.07
#